data_AF-A0A7C4WB47-F1
#
_entry.id   AF-A0A7C4WB47-F1
#
_cell.length_a   1.000
_cell.length_b   1.000
_cell.length_c   1.000
_cell.angle_alpha   90.00
_cell.angle_beta   90.00
_cell.angle_gamma   90.00
#
_symmetry.space_group_name_H-M   'P 1'
#
loop_
_entity.id
_entity.type
_entity.pdbx_description
1 polymer ?
#
loop_
_entity_poly.entity_id
_entity_poly.type
_entity_poly.pdbx_seq_one_letter_code
_entity_poly.pdbx_strand_id
1 'polypeptide(L)' 'MGFLEAGHPVGGRLQDKPVARGEKIEIRRMLPLSLSFDHRVVDGAEAARFLATVIAYLEDPGLLLLES' A
#
# COMPACT_ATOMS: atom_id res chain seq x y z
N MET A 1 -2.48 22.38 25.45
CA MET A 1 -2.79 21.00 25.87
C MET A 1 -3.81 20.46 24.87
N GLY A 2 -3.52 19.64 23.88
CA GLY A 2 -2.32 18.84 23.60
C GLY A 2 -2.26 18.38 22.13
N PHE A 3 -1.02 18.04 21.74
CA PHE A 3 -0.60 17.07 20.73
C PHE A 3 -1.21 17.13 19.32
N LEU A 4 -0.69 18.04 18.47
CA LEU A 4 -0.50 17.73 17.05
C LEU A 4 0.74 16.82 16.95
N GLU A 5 0.56 15.52 17.12
CA GLU A 5 1.60 14.54 16.84
C GLU A 5 1.59 14.17 15.34
N ALA A 6 2.77 14.25 14.74
CA ALA A 6 3.14 13.77 13.42
C ALA A 6 2.44 14.41 12.21
N GLY A 7 3.14 15.35 11.57
CA GLY A 7 2.82 15.82 10.22
C GLY A 7 2.63 14.65 9.26
N HIS A 8 1.47 14.59 8.63
CA HIS A 8 1.12 13.60 7.61
C HIS A 8 2.17 13.62 6.49
N PRO A 9 3.01 12.59 6.31
CA PRO A 9 4.03 12.59 5.29
C PRO A 9 3.38 12.35 3.92
N VAL A 10 3.41 13.37 3.05
CA VAL A 10 2.84 13.35 1.68
C VAL A 10 3.80 12.76 0.64
N GLY A 11 4.87 12.11 1.07
CA GLY A 11 5.81 11.40 0.19
C GLY A 11 5.72 9.91 0.46
N GLY A 12 5.93 9.07 -0.56
CA GLY A 12 5.98 7.59 -0.55
C GLY A 12 7.01 6.97 0.40
N ARG A 13 7.01 7.41 1.66
CA ARG A 13 7.84 6.97 2.76
C ARG A 13 7.04 5.98 3.58
N LEU A 14 7.76 5.05 4.19
CA LEU A 14 7.21 4.09 5.13
C LEU A 14 6.70 4.83 6.39
N GLN A 15 5.47 4.54 6.82
CA GLN A 15 4.82 5.21 7.96
C GLN A 15 4.22 4.18 8.91
N ASP A 16 4.32 4.41 10.22
CA ASP A 16 3.55 3.62 11.18
C ASP A 16 2.10 4.10 11.19
N LYS A 17 1.17 3.21 10.90
CA LYS A 17 -0.27 3.47 10.94
C LYS A 17 -0.98 2.42 11.78
N PRO A 18 -1.96 2.81 12.62
CA PRO A 18 -2.87 1.84 13.23
C PRO A 18 -3.74 1.22 12.13
N VAL A 19 -3.77 -0.11 12.06
CA VAL A 19 -4.55 -0.88 11.11
C VAL A 19 -5.43 -1.87 11.88
N ALA A 20 -6.71 -1.93 11.53
CA ALA A 20 -7.62 -2.94 12.07
C ALA A 20 -7.43 -4.27 11.33
N ARG A 21 -7.18 -5.34 12.07
CA ARG A 21 -7.07 -6.70 11.54
C ARG A 21 -7.87 -7.66 12.42
N GLY A 22 -9.00 -8.13 11.89
CA GLY A 22 -9.99 -8.84 12.68
C GLY A 22 -10.53 -7.94 13.80
N GLU A 23 -10.46 -8.42 15.04
CA GLU A 23 -10.94 -7.70 16.22
C GLU A 23 -9.84 -6.89 16.94
N LYS A 24 -8.66 -6.75 16.35
CA LYS A 24 -7.51 -6.04 16.95
C LYS A 24 -7.07 -4.84 16.13
N ILE A 25 -6.54 -3.83 16.81
CA ILE A 25 -5.82 -2.71 16.21
C ILE A 25 -4.33 -2.94 16.43
N GLU A 26 -3.55 -2.98 15.36
CA GLU A 26 -2.10 -3.19 15.38
C GLU A 26 -1.39 -2.05 14.66
N ILE A 27 -0.24 -1.60 15.18
CA ILE A 27 0.60 -0.62 14.48
C ILE A 27 1.40 -1.35 13.41
N ARG A 28 1.29 -0.92 12.15
CA ARG A 28 2.03 -1.49 11.02
C ARG A 28 2.74 -0.41 10.21
N ARG A 29 3.89 -0.80 9.65
CA ARG A 29 4.60 -0.04 8.61
C ARG A 29 3.82 -0.13 7.31
N MET A 30 3.28 0.99 6.86
CA MET A 30 2.50 1.14 5.64
C MET A 30 3.28 1.98 4.62
N LEU A 31 3.34 1.49 3.38
CA LEU A 31 3.88 2.23 2.24
C LEU A 31 2.71 2.74 1.39
N PRO A 32 2.46 4.07 1.31
CA PRO A 32 1.45 4.58 0.39
C PRO A 32 1.96 4.45 -1.05
N LEU A 33 1.16 3.79 -1.89
CA LEU A 33 1.42 3.63 -3.32
C LEU A 33 0.37 4.40 -4.13
N SER A 34 0.80 5.01 -5.23
CA SER A 34 -0.06 5.68 -6.18
C SER A 34 0.23 5.16 -7.58
N LEU A 35 -0.81 4.75 -8.32
CA LEU A 35 -0.72 4.32 -9.70
C LEU A 35 -1.38 5.37 -10.60
N SER A 36 -0.61 5.93 -11.53
CA SER A 36 -1.10 6.82 -12.58
C SER A 36 -1.10 6.05 -13.90
N PHE A 37 -2.26 5.98 -14.56
CA PHE A 37 -2.42 5.29 -15.84
C PHE A 37 -3.36 6.07 -16.76
N ASP A 38 -3.26 5.83 -18.06
CA ASP A 38 -4.15 6.44 -19.05
C ASP A 38 -5.45 5.62 -19.14
N HIS A 39 -6.54 6.18 -18.62
CA HIS A 39 -7.87 5.56 -18.62
C HIS A 39 -8.48 5.34 -20.02
N ARG A 40 -7.91 5.96 -21.06
CA ARG A 40 -8.35 5.75 -22.44
C ARG A 40 -7.83 4.42 -22.99
N VAL A 41 -6.77 3.90 -22.38
CA VAL A 41 -6.06 2.70 -22.80
C VAL A 41 -6.31 1.55 -21.82
N VAL A 42 -6.30 1.83 -20.51
CA VAL A 42 -6.42 0.82 -19.45
C VAL A 42 -7.63 1.11 -18.59
N ASP A 43 -8.43 0.08 -18.29
CA ASP A 43 -9.58 0.23 -17.41
C ASP A 43 -9.16 0.25 -15.93
N GLY A 44 -10.02 0.82 -15.08
CA GLY A 44 -9.73 0.94 -13.64
C GLY A 44 -9.62 -0.40 -12.90
N ALA A 45 -10.30 -1.44 -13.39
CA ALA A 45 -10.24 -2.78 -12.79
C ALA A 45 -8.92 -3.48 -13.14
N GLU A 46 -8.41 -3.35 -14.37
CA GLU A 46 -7.08 -3.81 -14.76
C GLU A 46 -5.99 -3.11 -13.98
N ALA A 47 -6.06 -1.78 -13.86
CA ALA A 47 -5.12 -1.02 -13.05
C ALA A 47 -5.15 -1.43 -11.58
N ALA A 48 -6.34 -1.65 -11.01
CA ALA A 48 -6.49 -2.13 -9.64
C ALA A 48 -5.94 -3.55 -9.45
N ARG A 49 -6.20 -4.46 -10.41
CA ARG A 49 -5.64 -5.82 -10.40
C ARG A 49 -4.12 -5.79 -10.46
N PHE A 50 -3.56 -5.00 -11.38
CA PHE A 50 -2.12 -4.81 -11.49
C PHE A 50 -1.50 -4.30 -10.18
N LEU A 51 -2.09 -3.25 -9.59
CA LEU A 51 -1.60 -2.71 -8.33
C LEU A 51 -1.71 -3.73 -7.19
N ALA A 52 -2.78 -4.52 -7.14
CA ALA A 52 -2.94 -5.59 -6.15
C ALA A 52 -1.86 -6.67 -6.29
N THR A 53 -1.52 -7.06 -7.52
CA THR A 53 -0.40 -7.99 -7.80
C THR A 53 0.93 -7.41 -7.33
N VAL A 54 1.21 -6.13 -7.62
CA VAL A 54 2.42 -5.45 -7.15
C VAL A 54 2.47 -5.42 -5.61
N ILE A 55 1.35 -5.12 -4.95
CA ILE A 55 1.26 -5.14 -3.49
C ILE A 55 1.56 -6.54 -2.95
N ALA A 56 1.00 -7.60 -3.55
CA ALA A 56 1.24 -8.97 -3.12
C ALA A 56 2.73 -9.34 -3.17
N TYR A 57 3.44 -8.98 -4.24
CA TYR A 57 4.89 -9.21 -4.34
C TYR A 57 5.72 -8.38 -3.35
N LEU A 58 5.25 -7.18 -2.98
CA LEU A 58 5.91 -6.36 -1.96
C LEU A 58 5.66 -6.88 -0.55
N GLU A 59 4.51 -7.51 -0.29
CA GLU A 59 4.16 -8.13 0.99
C GLU A 59 4.87 -9.48 1.18
N ASP A 60 4.96 -10.28 0.12
CA ASP A 60 5.68 -11.55 0.09
C ASP A 60 6.61 -11.65 -1.13
N PRO A 61 7.88 -11.21 -0.99
CA PRO A 61 8.84 -11.28 -2.09
C PRO A 61 9.20 -12.72 -2.49
N GLY A 62 8.85 -13.74 -1.69
CA GLY A 62 9.04 -15.15 -2.06
C GLY A 62 8.20 -15.56 -3.27
N LEU A 63 7.07 -14.89 -3.52
CA LEU A 63 6.23 -15.11 -4.69
C LEU A 63 6.96 -14.79 -6.01
N LEU A 64 7.91 -13.85 -6.00
CA LEU A 64 8.73 -13.54 -7.19
C LEU A 64 9.68 -14.69 -7.57
N LEU A 65 10.07 -15.51 -6.60
CA LEU A 65 11.01 -16.63 -6.80
C LEU A 65 10.31 -17.93 -7.23
N LEU A 66 8.98 -18.01 -7.06
CA LEU A 66 8.19 -19.17 -7.48
C LEU A 66 7.75 -19.07 -8.95
N GLU A 67 7.65 -17.85 -9.47
CA GLU A 67 7.26 -17.53 -10.85
C GLU A 67 8.46 -17.45 -11.82
N SER A 68 9.69 -17.69 -11.33
CA SER A 68 10.95 -17.59 -12.09
C SER A 68 11.46 -18.91 -12.68
#